data_AF-A0A9E4CJ42-F1
#
_entry.id   AF-A0A9E4CJ42-F1
#
_cell.length_a   1.000
_cell.length_b   1.000
_cell.length_c   1.000
_cell.angle_alpha   90.00
_cell.angle_beta   90.00
_cell.angle_gamma   90.00
#
_symmetry.space_group_name_H-M   'P 1'
#
loop_
_entity.id
_entity.type
_entity.pdbx_description
1 polymer ?
#
loop_
_entity_poly.entity_id
_entity_poly.type
_entity_poly.pdbx_seq_one_letter_code
_entity_poly.pdbx_strand_id
1 'polypeptide(L)'
;MQDIDKILVLGPHTDDGELGCGGTIAKLVEAGKEVHYAAFSIAEDSVPAGLPKDILVSEIQAASRVLGIAPDNLLIYRYPVRKFPQQRQEILEDLVKLRNRIQPD
;
A
#
# COMPACT_ATOMS: atom_id res chain seq x y z
N MET A 1 -0.64 12.21 19.52
CA MET A 1 0.25 11.81 18.40
C MET A 1 1.71 11.64 18.83
N GLN A 2 2.12 12.01 20.06
CA GLN A 2 3.52 11.83 20.48
C GLN A 2 3.95 10.36 20.66
N ASP A 3 3.01 9.40 20.73
CA ASP A 3 3.30 7.97 21.00
C ASP A 3 3.15 7.01 19.80
N ILE A 4 2.99 7.52 18.56
CA ILE A 4 2.92 6.67 17.35
C ILE A 4 4.16 6.93 16.52
N ASP A 5 4.96 5.89 16.25
CA ASP A 5 6.21 5.96 15.48
C ASP A 5 6.19 5.13 14.19
N LYS A 6 5.53 3.97 14.18
CA LYS A 6 5.37 3.11 13.00
C LYS A 6 3.92 2.93 12.61
N ILE A 7 3.62 3.25 11.36
CA ILE A 7 2.28 3.20 10.79
C ILE A 7 2.27 2.26 9.60
N LEU A 8 1.24 1.41 9.51
CA LEU A 8 0.97 0.57 8.35
C LEU A 8 -0.34 1.00 7.68
N VAL A 9 -0.24 1.55 6.47
CA VAL A 9 -1.37 1.82 5.58
C VAL A 9 -1.70 0.55 4.81
N LEU A 10 -2.97 0.16 4.80
CA LEU A 10 -3.48 -1.01 4.09
C LEU A 10 -4.47 -0.52 3.02
N GLY A 11 -4.10 -0.68 1.75
CA GLY A 11 -4.95 -0.32 0.61
C GLY A 11 -5.29 -1.57 -0.20
N PRO A 12 -6.57 -1.84 -0.52
CA PRO A 12 -6.91 -2.95 -1.39
C PRO A 12 -6.26 -2.82 -2.77
N HIS A 13 -6.16 -1.61 -3.32
CA HIS A 13 -5.56 -1.33 -4.62
C HIS A 13 -4.46 -0.26 -4.54
N THR A 14 -3.78 -0.09 -5.69
CA THR A 14 -2.79 0.94 -5.95
C THR A 14 -3.46 2.29 -6.21
N ASP A 15 -3.68 3.09 -5.16
CA ASP A 15 -4.25 4.46 -5.14
C ASP A 15 -5.06 4.71 -3.85
N ASP A 16 -5.57 3.64 -3.24
CA ASP A 16 -6.48 3.71 -2.10
C ASP A 16 -5.85 4.42 -0.88
N GLY A 17 -4.53 4.31 -0.69
CA GLY A 17 -3.81 5.01 0.38
C GLY A 17 -3.75 6.51 0.13
N GLU A 18 -3.39 6.89 -1.09
CA GLU A 18 -3.32 8.28 -1.56
C GLU A 18 -4.70 8.96 -1.49
N LEU A 19 -5.73 8.31 -2.05
CA LEU A 19 -7.09 8.84 -2.13
C LEU A 19 -7.81 8.83 -0.77
N GLY A 20 -7.59 7.80 0.03
CA GLY A 20 -8.26 7.62 1.32
C GLY A 20 -7.66 8.49 2.42
N CYS A 21 -6.33 8.62 2.47
CA CYS A 21 -5.66 9.30 3.57
C CYS A 21 -4.31 9.96 3.22
N GLY A 22 -4.07 10.30 1.95
CA GLY A 22 -2.79 10.89 1.51
C GLY A 22 -2.34 12.12 2.31
N GLY A 23 -3.26 13.01 2.70
CA GLY A 23 -2.94 14.16 3.57
C GLY A 23 -2.46 13.76 4.97
N THR A 24 -3.03 12.69 5.55
CA THR A 24 -2.58 12.14 6.83
C THR A 24 -1.22 11.46 6.71
N ILE A 25 -1.02 10.70 5.62
CA ILE A 25 0.27 10.07 5.32
C ILE A 25 1.36 11.13 5.24
N ALA A 26 1.16 12.17 4.43
CA ALA A 26 2.12 13.28 4.29
C ALA A 26 2.43 13.92 5.64
N LYS A 27 1.42 14.22 6.45
CA LYS A 27 1.60 14.82 7.78
C LYS A 27 2.38 13.91 8.75
N LEU A 28 2.19 12.60 8.68
CA LEU A 28 2.93 11.63 9.51
C LEU A 28 4.40 11.54 9.06
N VAL A 29 4.64 11.48 7.75
CA VAL A 29 6.00 11.50 7.19
C VAL A 29 6.73 12.80 7.55
N GLU A 30 6.09 13.96 7.40
CA GLU A 30 6.63 15.26 7.81
C GLU A 30 6.98 15.33 9.30
N ALA A 31 6.21 14.63 10.14
CA ALA A 31 6.48 14.49 11.56
C ALA A 31 7.59 13.47 11.90
N GLY A 32 8.29 12.94 10.88
CA GLY A 32 9.39 12.00 11.04
C GLY A 32 8.95 10.58 11.39
N LYS A 33 7.68 10.22 11.13
CA LYS A 33 7.15 8.89 11.45
C LYS A 33 7.47 7.90 10.33
N GLU A 34 7.68 6.64 10.72
CA GLU A 34 7.94 5.56 9.79
C GLU A 34 6.62 5.03 9.22
N VAL A 35 6.32 5.39 7.98
CA VAL A 35 5.10 4.95 7.29
C VAL A 35 5.43 3.83 6.31
N HIS A 36 4.68 2.73 6.43
CA HIS A 36 4.62 1.60 5.50
C HIS A 36 3.30 1.62 4.74
N TYR A 37 3.32 1.23 3.47
CA TYR A 37 2.11 1.10 2.67
C TYR A 37 2.07 -0.26 1.98
N ALA A 38 1.06 -1.08 2.28
CA ALA A 38 0.76 -2.30 1.56
C ALA A 38 -0.45 -2.12 0.64
N ALA A 39 -0.23 -2.28 -0.66
CA ALA A 39 -1.26 -2.36 -1.69
C ALA A 39 -1.47 -3.83 -2.10
N PHE A 40 -2.68 -4.36 -1.91
CA PHE A 40 -2.93 -5.80 -2.07
C PHE A 40 -3.15 -6.25 -3.53
N SER A 41 -3.66 -5.36 -4.38
CA SER A 41 -3.90 -5.61 -5.80
C SER A 41 -3.34 -4.47 -6.64
N ILE A 42 -2.70 -4.82 -7.75
CA ILE A 42 -2.28 -3.86 -8.78
C ILE A 42 -3.28 -3.74 -9.92
N ALA A 43 -4.48 -4.34 -9.76
CA ALA A 43 -5.61 -4.23 -10.69
C ALA A 43 -5.28 -4.41 -12.20
N GLU A 44 -4.36 -5.32 -12.55
CA GLU A 44 -3.88 -5.52 -13.94
C GLU A 44 -5.04 -5.79 -14.93
N ASP A 45 -6.06 -6.52 -14.48
CA ASP A 45 -7.25 -6.84 -15.28
C ASP A 45 -8.12 -5.60 -15.56
N SER A 46 -8.01 -4.56 -14.75
CA SER A 46 -8.70 -3.28 -14.94
C SER A 46 -7.93 -2.32 -15.86
N VAL A 47 -6.67 -2.60 -16.19
CA VAL A 47 -5.85 -1.77 -17.08
C VAL A 47 -6.39 -1.85 -18.52
N PRO A 48 -6.72 -0.71 -19.16
CA PRO A 48 -7.18 -0.65 -20.54
C PRO A 48 -6.25 -1.33 -21.55
N ALA A 49 -6.82 -1.81 -22.65
CA ALA A 49 -6.04 -2.37 -23.75
C ALA A 49 -5.08 -1.32 -24.34
N GLY A 50 -3.86 -1.75 -24.68
CA GLY A 50 -2.82 -0.87 -25.22
C GLY A 50 -1.88 -0.25 -24.18
N LEU A 51 -2.15 -0.43 -22.88
CA LEU A 51 -1.26 -0.04 -21.80
C LEU A 51 -0.53 -1.26 -21.20
N PRO A 52 0.69 -1.08 -20.65
CA PRO A 52 1.37 -2.12 -19.88
C PRO A 52 0.51 -2.55 -18.69
N LYS A 53 0.38 -3.86 -18.46
CA LYS A 53 -0.48 -4.42 -17.42
C LYS A 53 -0.05 -4.04 -16.00
N ASP A 54 1.21 -3.69 -15.83
CA ASP A 54 1.85 -3.26 -14.59
C ASP A 54 2.03 -1.74 -14.49
N ILE A 55 1.39 -0.94 -15.36
CA ILE A 55 1.50 0.52 -15.33
C ILE A 55 1.19 1.12 -13.95
N LEU A 56 0.18 0.55 -13.26
CA LEU A 56 -0.25 1.00 -11.94
C LEU A 56 0.83 0.78 -10.85
N VAL A 57 1.75 -0.17 -11.04
CA VAL A 57 2.92 -0.36 -10.16
C VAL A 57 3.86 0.84 -10.25
N SER A 58 4.10 1.34 -11.47
CA SER A 58 4.96 2.50 -11.68
C SER A 58 4.33 3.77 -11.10
N GLU A 59 3.00 3.89 -11.20
CA GLU A 59 2.23 5.01 -10.66
C GLU A 59 2.27 5.06 -9.13
N ILE A 60 1.95 3.96 -8.43
CA ILE A 60 2.01 3.94 -6.95
C ILE A 60 3.44 4.17 -6.43
N GLN A 61 4.46 3.65 -7.11
CA GLN A 61 5.85 3.92 -6.75
C GLN A 61 6.18 5.41 -6.87
N ALA A 62 5.68 6.09 -7.90
CA ALA A 62 5.85 7.53 -8.06
C ALA A 62 5.06 8.32 -7.00
N ALA A 63 3.80 7.95 -6.75
CA ALA A 63 2.95 8.61 -5.76
C ALA A 63 3.49 8.45 -4.34
N SER A 64 3.94 7.25 -3.97
CA SER A 64 4.55 6.98 -2.67
C SER A 64 5.83 7.79 -2.44
N ARG A 65 6.66 7.99 -3.48
CA ARG A 65 7.82 8.89 -3.41
C ARG A 65 7.41 10.34 -3.17
N VAL A 66 6.32 10.80 -3.80
CA VAL A 66 5.79 12.17 -3.58
C VAL A 66 5.29 12.33 -2.14
N LEU A 67 4.65 11.30 -1.57
CA LEU A 67 4.23 11.28 -0.17
C LEU A 67 5.38 11.11 0.84
N GLY A 68 6.62 10.90 0.35
CA GLY A 68 7.81 10.71 1.17
C GLY A 68 7.90 9.34 1.86
N ILE A 69 7.15 8.34 1.39
CA ILE A 69 7.30 6.95 1.84
C ILE A 69 8.60 6.39 1.26
N ALA A 70 9.43 5.78 2.11
CA ALA A 70 10.66 5.13 1.67
C ALA A 70 10.35 3.97 0.69
N PRO A 71 11.13 3.78 -0.38
CA PRO A 71 10.88 2.71 -1.36
C PRO A 71 10.77 1.31 -0.74
N ASP A 72 11.58 1.01 0.28
CA ASP A 72 11.57 -0.28 0.98
C ASP A 72 10.34 -0.49 1.87
N ASN A 73 9.61 0.58 2.17
CA ASN A 73 8.38 0.58 2.97
C ASN A 73 7.11 0.49 2.11
N LEU A 74 7.24 0.48 0.78
CA LEU A 74 6.14 0.22 -0.15
C LEU A 74 6.09 -1.26 -0.52
N LEU A 75 4.96 -1.89 -0.22
CA LEU A 75 4.71 -3.31 -0.37
C LEU A 75 3.60 -3.53 -1.37
N ILE A 76 3.93 -4.19 -2.47
CA ILE A 76 3.02 -4.36 -3.60
C ILE A 76 2.75 -5.85 -3.77
N TYR A 77 1.51 -6.26 -3.56
CA TYR A 77 1.04 -7.61 -3.82
C TYR A 77 0.26 -7.66 -5.15
N ARG A 78 0.06 -8.87 -5.67
CA ARG A 78 -0.59 -9.10 -6.97
C ARG A 78 -1.84 -9.97 -6.84
N TYR A 79 -2.65 -9.73 -5.81
CA TYR A 79 -3.95 -10.40 -5.72
C TYR A 79 -4.87 -9.90 -6.88
N PRO A 80 -5.67 -10.76 -7.52
CA PRO A 80 -6.56 -10.38 -8.60
C PRO A 80 -7.66 -9.46 -8.09
N VAL A 81 -7.95 -8.45 -8.89
CA VAL A 81 -9.01 -7.47 -8.62
C VAL A 81 -10.37 -8.18 -8.53
N ARG A 82 -11.23 -7.74 -7.60
CA ARG A 82 -12.57 -8.32 -7.34
C ARG A 82 -12.57 -9.80 -6.90
N LYS A 83 -11.42 -10.37 -6.52
CA LYS A 83 -11.30 -11.78 -6.09
C LYS A 83 -10.78 -11.98 -4.66
N PHE A 84 -10.73 -10.91 -3.85
CA PHE A 84 -10.29 -10.99 -2.45
C PHE A 84 -11.08 -11.99 -1.60
N PRO A 85 -12.42 -12.13 -1.74
CA PRO A 85 -13.16 -13.15 -0.98
C PRO A 85 -12.64 -14.57 -1.22
N GLN A 86 -12.19 -14.88 -2.43
CA GLN A 86 -11.62 -16.19 -2.78
C GLN A 86 -10.22 -16.39 -2.22
N GLN A 87 -9.49 -15.31 -1.92
CA GLN A 87 -8.11 -15.34 -1.41
C GLN A 87 -7.99 -14.79 0.00
N ARG A 88 -9.10 -14.85 0.76
CA ARG A 88 -9.19 -14.28 2.10
C ARG A 88 -8.13 -14.86 3.03
N GLN A 89 -7.84 -16.16 2.93
CA GLN A 89 -6.91 -16.84 3.82
C GLN A 89 -5.46 -16.42 3.54
N GLU A 90 -5.08 -16.34 2.27
CA GLU A 90 -3.77 -15.89 1.82
C GLU A 90 -3.54 -14.43 2.21
N ILE A 91 -4.53 -13.55 1.99
CA ILE A 91 -4.46 -12.15 2.41
C ILE A 91 -4.31 -12.04 3.93
N LEU A 92 -5.04 -12.86 4.70
CA LEU A 92 -4.91 -12.90 6.16
C LEU A 92 -3.50 -13.30 6.59
N GLU A 93 -2.92 -14.32 5.94
CA GLU A 93 -1.55 -14.75 6.23
C GLU A 93 -0.53 -13.65 5.93
N ASP A 94 -0.68 -12.92 4.82
CA ASP A 94 0.20 -11.80 4.50
C ASP A 94 0.01 -10.62 5.46
N LEU A 95 -1.22 -10.33 5.89
CA LEU A 95 -1.47 -9.35 6.96
C LEU A 95 -0.78 -9.74 8.28
N VAL A 96 -0.83 -11.02 8.65
CA VAL A 96 -0.14 -11.52 9.86
C VAL A 96 1.38 -11.40 9.71
N LYS A 97 1.95 -11.74 8.54
CA LYS A 97 3.38 -11.56 8.26
C LYS A 97 3.78 -10.10 8.32
N LEU A 98 2.99 -9.20 7.73
CA LEU A 98 3.22 -7.75 7.76
C LEU A 98 3.23 -7.23 9.20
N ARG A 99 2.21 -7.57 10.00
CA ARG A 99 2.14 -7.19 11.42
C ARG A 99 3.38 -7.67 12.17
N ASN A 100 3.77 -8.93 12.01
CA ASN A 100 4.89 -9.50 12.74
C ASN A 100 6.24 -8.89 12.31
N ARG A 101 6.40 -8.55 11.02
CA ARG A 101 7.63 -7.96 10.48
C ARG A 101 7.76 -6.48 10.79
N ILE A 102 6.70 -5.71 10.62
CA ILE A 102 6.72 -4.25 10.76
C ILE A 102 6.49 -3.85 12.22
N GLN A 103 5.64 -4.58 12.95
CA GLN A 103 5.18 -4.23 14.29
C GLN A 103 4.72 -2.76 14.34
N PRO A 104 3.68 -2.38 13.56
CA PRO A 104 3.10 -1.05 13.66
C PRO A 104 2.44 -0.84 15.03
N ASP A 105 2.39 0.41 15.49
CA ASP A 105 1.72 0.81 16.74
C ASP A 105 0.18 0.75 16.60
#